data_AF-A0A5K0ZFJ5-F1
#
_entry.id   AF-A0A5K0ZFJ5-F1
#
_cell.length_a   1.000
_cell.length_b   1.000
_cell.length_c   1.000
_cell.angle_alpha   90.00
_cell.angle_beta   90.00
_cell.angle_gamma   90.00
#
_symmetry.space_group_name_H-M   'P 1'
#
loop_
_entity.id
_entity.type
_entity.pdbx_description
1 polymer ?
#
loop_
_entity_poly.entity_id
_entity_poly.type
_entity_poly.pdbx_seq_one_letter_code
_entity_poly.pdbx_strand_id
1 'polypeptide(L)'
;ADLLTGDLGMDLANATSDQLGIARKVTITNNSTMIVADPSTKPEIRARIDQLKKDIAETDSAYLSEKLAIRIAKLSGGVAIIK
;
A
#
# COMPACT_ATOMS: atom_id res chain seq x y z
N ALA A 1 4.50 1.97 9.35
CA ALA A 1 5.32 2.40 8.20
C ALA A 1 4.69 3.66 7.63
N ASP A 2 5.48 4.72 7.52
CA ASP A 2 4.97 6.07 7.28
C ASP A 2 5.39 6.57 5.90
N LEU A 3 4.50 7.34 5.25
CA LEU A 3 4.84 8.06 4.04
C LEU A 3 5.60 9.33 4.42
N LEU A 4 6.91 9.34 4.19
CA LEU A 4 7.73 10.53 4.35
C LEU A 4 7.52 11.46 3.15
N THR A 5 6.88 12.61 3.37
CA THR A 5 6.64 13.63 2.35
C THR A 5 6.87 15.03 2.92
N GLY A 6 7.51 15.89 2.11
CA GLY A 6 7.78 17.28 2.47
C GLY A 6 6.50 18.11 2.66
N ASP A 7 5.40 17.74 1.98
CA ASP A 7 4.11 18.43 2.10
C ASP A 7 3.52 18.31 3.52
N LEU A 8 3.90 17.28 4.26
CA LEU A 8 3.50 17.06 5.66
C LEU A 8 4.58 17.54 6.65
N GLY A 9 5.60 18.27 6.17
CA GLY A 9 6.70 18.77 6.99
C GLY A 9 7.65 17.67 7.46
N MET A 10 7.63 16.49 6.83
CA MET A 10 8.54 15.39 7.18
C MET A 10 9.85 15.52 6.42
N ASP A 11 10.97 15.37 7.12
CA ASP A 11 12.31 15.38 6.55
C ASP A 11 12.93 13.98 6.59
N LEU A 12 13.53 13.56 5.47
CA LEU A 12 14.24 12.30 5.35
C LEU A 12 15.44 12.23 6.31
N ALA A 13 16.06 13.37 6.63
CA ALA A 13 17.19 13.42 7.56
C ALA A 13 16.81 12.99 8.99
N ASN A 14 15.55 13.15 9.37
CA ASN A 14 15.04 12.79 10.70
C ASN A 14 14.30 11.44 10.72
N ALA A 15 14.35 10.69 9.61
CA ALA A 15 13.66 9.42 9.50
C ALA A 15 14.23 8.40 10.51
N THR A 16 13.35 7.69 11.20
CA THR A 16 13.71 6.66 12.18
C THR A 16 13.38 5.26 11.65
N SER A 17 14.02 4.23 12.23
CA SER A 17 13.80 2.83 11.81
C SER A 17 12.34 2.39 11.93
N ASP A 18 11.61 2.92 12.90
CA ASP A 18 10.21 2.56 13.18
C ASP A 18 9.25 3.05 12.09
N GLN A 19 9.68 4.05 11.30
CA GLN A 19 8.91 4.58 10.16
C GLN A 19 9.07 3.70 8.91
N LEU A 20 10.10 2.86 8.86
CA LEU A 20 10.35 1.97 7.73
C LEU A 20 9.38 0.78 7.73
N GLY A 21 9.01 0.33 6.53
CA GLY A 21 8.16 -0.85 6.35
C GLY A 21 8.95 -2.16 6.37
N ILE A 22 8.25 -3.26 6.69
CA ILE A 22 8.80 -4.62 6.68
C ILE A 22 8.15 -5.41 5.54
N ALA A 23 8.97 -6.14 4.80
CA ALA A 23 8.53 -7.04 3.74
C ALA A 23 9.22 -8.39 3.87
N ARG A 24 8.52 -9.47 3.53
CA ARG A 24 9.08 -10.82 3.55
C ARG A 24 10.14 -11.02 2.47
N LYS A 25 9.91 -10.46 1.28
CA LYS A 25 10.82 -10.54 0.14
C LYS A 25 10.61 -9.35 -0.78
N VAL A 26 11.71 -8.76 -1.22
CA VAL A 26 11.72 -7.74 -2.28
C VAL A 26 12.51 -8.30 -3.46
N THR A 27 11.91 -8.28 -4.64
CA THR A 27 12.56 -8.69 -5.90
C THR A 27 12.57 -7.50 -6.84
N ILE A 28 13.75 -7.11 -7.30
CA ILE A 28 13.93 -5.98 -8.22
C ILE A 28 14.39 -6.54 -9.56
N THR A 29 13.72 -6.13 -10.63
CA THR A 29 14.05 -6.45 -12.02
C THR A 29 14.15 -5.15 -12.81
N ASN A 30 14.70 -5.20 -14.02
CA ASN A 30 14.83 -4.01 -14.89
C ASN A 30 13.46 -3.33 -15.18
N ASN A 31 12.36 -4.11 -15.16
CA ASN A 31 11.04 -3.62 -15.56
C ASN A 31 10.05 -3.51 -14.40
N SER A 32 10.40 -4.01 -13.21
CA SER A 32 9.46 -4.04 -12.09
C SER A 32 10.11 -4.33 -10.75
N THR A 33 9.50 -3.81 -9.69
CA THR A 33 9.79 -4.15 -8.30
C THR A 33 8.60 -4.90 -7.71
N MET A 34 8.86 -6.10 -7.19
CA MET A 34 7.87 -6.94 -6.52
C MET A 34 8.15 -6.97 -5.02
N ILE A 35 7.16 -6.61 -4.20
CA ILE A 35 7.24 -6.58 -2.74
C ILE A 35 6.22 -7.59 -2.20
N VAL A 36 6.72 -8.60 -1.51
CA VAL A 36 5.90 -9.61 -0.82
C VAL A 36 5.73 -9.18 0.62
N ALA A 37 4.49 -8.96 1.04
CA ALA A 37 4.14 -8.50 2.38
C ALA A 37 4.60 -9.49 3.47
N ASP A 38 5.05 -8.93 4.58
CA ASP A 38 5.32 -9.70 5.79
C ASP A 38 4.01 -10.12 6.49
N PRO A 39 3.92 -11.32 7.10
CA PRO A 39 2.73 -11.70 7.86
C PRO A 39 2.33 -10.72 8.97
N SER A 40 3.29 -9.98 9.55
CA SER A 40 3.05 -8.97 10.59
C SER A 40 2.21 -7.78 10.10
N THR A 41 2.24 -7.45 8.81
CA THR A 41 1.50 -6.31 8.24
C THR A 41 0.08 -6.67 7.79
N LYS A 42 -0.33 -7.94 7.93
CA LYS A 42 -1.69 -8.39 7.59
C LYS A 42 -2.82 -7.58 8.25
N PRO A 43 -2.74 -7.17 9.54
CA PRO A 43 -3.79 -6.37 10.16
C PRO A 43 -3.95 -5.01 9.49
N GLU A 44 -2.85 -4.34 9.18
CA GLU A 44 -2.81 -3.02 8.54
C GLU A 44 -3.35 -3.08 7.11
N ILE A 45 -2.98 -4.13 6.35
CA ILE A 45 -3.50 -4.38 5.00
C ILE A 45 -5.01 -4.59 5.04
N ARG A 46 -5.53 -5.37 6.01
CA ARG A 46 -6.98 -5.58 6.18
C ARG A 46 -7.71 -4.29 6.50
N ALA A 47 -7.20 -3.50 7.45
CA ALA A 47 -7.78 -2.21 7.79
C ALA A 47 -7.86 -1.28 6.55
N ARG A 48 -6.81 -1.28 5.72
CA ARG A 48 -6.81 -0.50 4.48
C ARG A 48 -7.81 -1.03 3.45
N ILE A 49 -7.94 -2.35 3.30
CA ILE A 49 -8.93 -2.95 2.41
C ILE A 49 -10.34 -2.56 2.85
N ASP A 50 -10.63 -2.61 4.15
CA ASP A 50 -11.96 -2.27 4.67
C ASP A 50 -12.29 -0.78 4.49
N GLN A 51 -11.30 0.10 4.63
CA GLN A 51 -11.46 1.51 4.26
C GLN A 51 -11.80 1.66 2.77
N LEU A 52 -11.06 1.01 1.87
CA LEU A 52 -11.33 1.10 0.43
C LEU A 52 -12.70 0.53 0.04
N LYS A 53 -13.19 -0.49 0.76
CA LYS A 53 -14.54 -1.03 0.55
C LYS A 53 -15.63 -0.02 0.94
N LYS A 54 -15.40 0.77 1.99
CA LYS A 54 -16.30 1.88 2.35
C LYS A 54 -16.28 2.96 1.27
N ASP A 55 -15.09 3.34 0.79
CA ASP A 55 -14.94 4.31 -0.30
C ASP A 55 -15.68 3.87 -1.58
N ILE A 56 -15.71 2.56 -1.88
CA ILE A 56 -16.50 2.00 -2.99
C ILE A 56 -18.01 2.12 -2.75
N ALA A 57 -18.47 1.87 -1.53
CA ALA A 57 -19.89 1.95 -1.20
C ALA A 57 -20.43 3.40 -1.23
N GLU A 58 -19.55 4.38 -1.06
CA GLU A 58 -19.88 5.80 -1.04
C GLU A 58 -19.70 6.48 -2.41
N THR A 59 -19.17 5.79 -3.43
CA THR A 59 -18.92 6.37 -4.74
C THR A 59 -19.92 5.88 -5.80
N ASP A 60 -20.54 6.82 -6.50
CA ASP A 60 -21.46 6.53 -7.61
C ASP A 60 -20.72 6.41 -8.97
N SER A 61 -19.41 6.66 -8.98
CA SER A 61 -18.61 6.59 -10.20
C SER A 61 -18.14 5.16 -10.45
N ALA A 62 -18.71 4.52 -11.47
CA ALA A 62 -18.28 3.19 -11.92
C ALA A 62 -16.77 3.12 -12.21
N TYR A 63 -16.20 4.22 -12.74
CA TYR A 63 -14.75 4.33 -12.98
C TYR A 63 -13.95 4.29 -11.67
N LEU A 64 -14.36 5.05 -10.64
CA LEU A 64 -13.68 5.05 -9.35
C LEU A 64 -13.83 3.71 -8.64
N SER A 65 -15.04 3.14 -8.65
CA SER A 65 -15.31 1.79 -8.10
C SER A 65 -14.40 0.74 -8.72
N GLU A 66 -14.21 0.76 -10.04
CA GLU A 66 -13.29 -0.16 -10.73
C GLU A 66 -11.84 0.04 -10.27
N LYS A 67 -11.35 1.29 -10.19
CA LYS A 67 -9.99 1.58 -9.74
C LYS A 67 -9.74 1.15 -8.30
N LEU A 68 -10.71 1.37 -7.41
CA LEU A 68 -10.64 0.94 -6.02
C LEU A 68 -10.67 -0.59 -5.90
N ALA A 69 -11.50 -1.28 -6.69
CA ALA A 69 -11.54 -2.75 -6.73
C ALA A 69 -10.20 -3.36 -7.17
N ILE A 70 -9.54 -2.77 -8.18
CA ILE A 70 -8.20 -3.18 -8.61
C ILE A 70 -7.18 -3.00 -7.46
N ARG A 71 -7.28 -1.90 -6.71
CA ARG A 71 -6.40 -1.65 -5.56
C ARG A 71 -6.63 -2.67 -4.44
N ILE A 72 -7.87 -3.01 -4.13
CA ILE A 72 -8.22 -4.06 -3.16
C ILE A 72 -7.65 -5.41 -3.58
N ALA A 73 -7.76 -5.78 -4.86
CA ALA A 73 -7.23 -7.03 -5.37
C ALA A 73 -5.70 -7.11 -5.19
N LYS A 74 -4.97 -6.03 -5.50
CA LYS A 74 -3.52 -5.94 -5.28
C LYS A 74 -3.14 -6.09 -3.80
N LEU A 75 -3.86 -5.43 -2.90
CA LEU A 75 -3.62 -5.54 -1.46
C LEU A 75 -3.95 -6.94 -0.91
N SER A 76 -5.03 -7.55 -1.40
CA SER A 76 -5.48 -8.88 -0.96
C SER A 76 -4.49 -9.97 -1.35
N GLY A 77 -3.79 -9.81 -2.47
CA GLY A 77 -2.75 -10.74 -2.91
C GLY A 77 -1.48 -10.70 -2.05
N GLY A 78 -1.31 -9.70 -1.19
CA GLY A 78 -0.09 -9.53 -0.38
C GLY A 78 1.18 -9.34 -1.22
N VAL A 79 1.02 -9.03 -2.50
CA VAL A 79 2.12 -8.80 -3.45
C VAL A 79 1.86 -7.49 -4.17
N ALA A 80 2.72 -6.51 -3.93
CA ALA A 80 2.74 -5.27 -4.69
C ALA A 80 3.72 -5.41 -5.85
N ILE A 81 3.29 -5.02 -7.05
CA ILE A 81 4.15 -4.92 -8.23
C ILE A 81 4.13 -3.47 -8.69
N ILE A 82 5.31 -2.86 -8.69
CA ILE A 82 5.59 -1.52 -9.18
C ILE A 82 6.29 -1.68 -10.53
N LYS A 83 5.83 -0.95 -11.55
CA LYS A 83 6.44 -0.90 -12.88
C LYS A 83 6.96 0.51 -13.13
#